data_AF-A0A3E3ILU1-F1
#
_entry.id   AF-A0A3E3ILU1-F1
#
_cell.length_a   1.000
_cell.length_b   1.000
_cell.length_c   1.000
_cell.angle_alpha   90.00
_cell.angle_beta   90.00
_cell.angle_gamma   90.00
#
_symmetry.space_group_name_H-M   'P 1'
#
loop_
_entity.id
_entity.type
_entity.pdbx_description
1 polymer ?
#
loop_
_entity_poly.entity_id
_entity_poly.type
_entity_poly.pdbx_seq_one_letter_code
_entity_poly.pdbx_strand_id
1 'polypeptide(L)'
;MYTKTECEILDKKEICKYYSGRYGAPGMPREKKNKKTPEEIVKQNLWIRMRDLRRLIELNFSEGDWHIVLTCAKDERPDKETAPKIIREFRDKLREAYKKEGWKLKYIITCETGSRGAVHWHMITNNMHNDRTSTAKLVKGLWTRGRPYFSPMDAGGDYKALAEYIVKETANRIEKENTMEKLSYMPSRNLIRPEIKKQEVRASRWRREPKAPDGYYVVPDSVVNGVNKFTGFPYQHYTIRRLENGECEHLHRNNSKGTEGADGGIPVHSRVDKGAEDS
;
A
#
# COMPACT_ATOMS: atom_id res chain seq x y z
N MET A 1 29.99 9.52 12.81
CA MET A 1 28.70 9.18 13.46
C MET A 1 27.61 9.28 12.41
N TYR A 2 26.69 8.33 12.34
CA TYR A 2 25.54 8.39 11.44
C TYR A 2 24.24 8.21 12.21
N THR A 3 23.14 8.66 11.64
CA THR A 3 21.79 8.40 12.15
C THR A 3 21.27 7.09 11.57
N LYS A 4 20.78 6.21 12.43
CA LYS A 4 20.00 5.02 12.09
C LYS A 4 18.55 5.28 12.48
N THR A 5 17.62 5.12 11.56
CA THR A 5 16.18 5.08 11.85
C THR A 5 15.66 3.69 11.56
N GLU A 6 14.86 3.15 12.47
CA GLU A 6 14.21 1.86 12.34
C GLU A 6 12.70 2.07 12.42
N CYS A 7 11.97 1.48 11.48
CA CYS A 7 10.51 1.45 11.49
C CYS A 7 10.07 -0.01 11.57
N GLU A 8 9.37 -0.38 12.63
CA GLU A 8 8.84 -1.73 12.81
C GLU A 8 7.47 -1.85 12.16
N ILE A 9 7.27 -2.91 11.38
CA ILE A 9 6.03 -3.20 10.66
C ILE A 9 5.80 -4.70 10.76
N LEU A 10 4.88 -5.13 11.62
CA LEU A 10 4.58 -6.54 11.84
C LEU A 10 5.85 -7.38 12.10
N ASP A 11 6.23 -8.24 11.17
CA ASP A 11 7.37 -9.16 11.23
C ASP A 11 8.67 -8.61 10.59
N LYS A 12 8.62 -7.40 10.01
CA LYS A 12 9.75 -6.75 9.36
C LYS A 12 10.14 -5.41 10.01
N LYS A 13 11.39 -5.02 9.80
CA LYS A 13 11.93 -3.72 10.20
C LYS A 13 12.59 -3.04 9.00
N GLU A 14 12.18 -1.82 8.73
CA GLU A 14 12.80 -0.98 7.71
C GLU A 14 13.87 -0.11 8.34
N ILE A 15 15.10 -0.28 7.88
CA ILE A 15 16.25 0.43 8.39
C ILE A 15 16.69 1.46 7.35
N CYS A 16 16.87 2.69 7.82
CA CYS A 16 17.48 3.77 7.05
C CYS A 16 18.68 4.30 7.81
N LYS A 17 19.82 4.39 7.13
CA LYS A 17 21.05 4.98 7.66
C LYS A 17 21.40 6.18 6.80
N TYR A 18 21.80 7.27 7.44
CA TYR A 18 22.28 8.46 6.75
C TYR A 18 23.15 9.31 7.70
N TYR A 19 24.06 10.09 7.14
CA TYR A 19 24.78 11.11 7.91
C TYR A 19 23.88 12.32 8.11
N SER A 20 23.85 12.87 9.33
CA SER A 20 23.14 14.11 9.59
C SER A 20 23.88 15.26 8.88
N GLY A 21 23.21 15.93 7.93
CA GLY A 21 23.78 17.07 7.19
C GLY A 21 24.03 18.32 8.05
N ARG A 22 24.03 18.19 9.38
CA ARG A 22 24.44 19.25 10.32
C ARG A 22 25.95 19.33 10.49
N TYR A 23 26.69 18.38 9.94
CA TYR A 23 28.13 18.30 10.14
C TYR A 23 28.79 18.15 8.78
N GLY A 24 29.48 19.21 8.33
CA GLY A 24 30.83 18.96 7.83
C GLY A 24 31.52 18.15 8.92
N ALA A 25 32.24 17.08 8.56
CA ALA A 25 32.94 16.25 9.55
C ALA A 25 33.66 17.15 10.58
N PRO A 26 33.81 16.76 11.86
CA PRO A 26 34.54 17.58 12.82
C PRO A 26 35.88 18.06 12.22
N GLY A 27 36.06 19.37 12.04
CA GLY A 27 37.22 19.97 11.36
C GLY A 27 37.08 20.30 9.86
N MET A 28 35.95 19.99 9.20
CA MET A 28 35.69 20.38 7.81
C MET A 28 35.07 21.79 7.72
N PRO A 29 35.47 22.62 6.74
CA PRO A 29 34.86 23.92 6.49
C PRO A 29 33.36 23.79 6.23
N ARG A 30 32.59 24.79 6.67
CA ARG A 30 31.16 24.85 6.41
C ARG A 30 30.92 25.10 4.92
N GLU A 31 30.58 24.07 4.15
CA GLU A 31 30.25 24.22 2.74
C GLU A 31 28.96 25.05 2.54
N LYS A 32 28.87 25.74 1.39
CA LYS A 32 27.63 26.45 0.99
C LYS A 32 26.50 25.43 0.92
N LYS A 33 25.42 25.67 1.67
CA LYS A 33 24.21 24.84 1.60
C LYS A 33 23.70 24.83 0.16
N ASN A 34 23.78 23.68 -0.51
CA ASN A 34 23.11 23.47 -1.77
C ASN A 34 21.59 23.40 -1.51
N LYS A 35 20.84 24.38 -2.02
CA LYS A 35 19.38 24.46 -1.83
C LYS A 35 18.72 23.50 -2.80
N LYS A 36 17.77 22.71 -2.30
CA LYS A 36 16.93 21.85 -3.14
C LYS A 36 16.06 22.71 -4.04
N THR A 37 15.88 22.29 -5.29
CA THR A 37 14.89 22.89 -6.18
C THR A 37 13.47 22.57 -5.70
N PRO A 38 12.46 23.38 -6.06
CA PRO A 38 11.07 23.08 -5.76
C PRO A 38 10.64 21.69 -6.25
N GLU A 39 11.05 21.29 -7.45
CA GLU A 39 10.77 19.96 -8.02
C GLU A 39 11.33 18.82 -7.18
N GLU A 40 12.57 18.98 -6.68
CA GLU A 40 13.20 17.99 -5.81
C GLU A 40 12.50 17.86 -4.47
N ILE A 41 12.00 18.98 -3.92
CA ILE A 41 11.21 19.00 -2.69
C ILE A 41 9.89 18.26 -2.92
N VAL A 42 9.19 18.53 -4.04
CA VAL A 42 7.94 17.85 -4.40
C VAL A 42 8.17 16.35 -4.53
N LYS A 43 9.20 15.93 -5.28
CA LYS A 43 9.55 14.51 -5.46
C LYS A 43 9.87 13.83 -4.12
N GLN A 44 10.61 14.50 -3.25
CA GLN A 44 10.92 13.98 -1.92
C GLN A 44 9.67 13.84 -1.05
N ASN A 45 8.78 14.83 -1.07
CA ASN A 45 7.54 14.81 -0.30
C ASN A 45 6.60 13.69 -0.79
N LEU A 46 6.51 13.48 -2.10
CA LEU A 46 5.75 12.36 -2.68
C LEU A 46 6.32 11.02 -2.23
N TRP A 47 7.65 10.85 -2.28
CA TRP A 47 8.29 9.61 -1.81
C TRP A 47 8.02 9.33 -0.33
N ILE A 48 8.12 10.35 0.53
CA ILE A 48 7.79 10.24 1.96
C ILE A 48 6.33 9.84 2.14
N ARG A 49 5.40 10.48 1.42
CA ARG A 49 3.96 10.20 1.50
C ARG A 49 3.62 8.77 1.06
N MET A 50 4.19 8.30 -0.04
CA MET A 50 3.99 6.92 -0.52
C MET A 50 4.47 5.91 0.51
N ARG A 51 5.67 6.13 1.05
CA ARG A 51 6.24 5.29 2.10
C ARG A 51 5.36 5.26 3.36
N ASP A 52 4.92 6.41 3.83
CA ASP A 52 4.15 6.50 5.07
C ASP A 52 2.73 5.95 4.90
N LEU A 53 2.11 6.12 3.73
CA LEU A 53 0.84 5.49 3.39
C LEU A 53 0.97 3.97 3.32
N ARG A 54 1.99 3.44 2.62
CA ARG A 54 2.25 2.00 2.56
C ARG A 54 2.40 1.40 3.96
N ARG A 55 3.19 2.03 4.83
CA ARG A 55 3.37 1.61 6.24
C ARG A 55 2.04 1.59 6.99
N LEU A 56 1.21 2.61 6.78
CA LEU A 56 -0.10 2.71 7.41
C LEU A 56 -1.04 1.58 6.95
N ILE A 57 -0.99 1.24 5.65
CA ILE A 57 -1.78 0.14 5.08
C ILE A 57 -1.32 -1.19 5.68
N GLU A 58 -0.02 -1.50 5.58
CA GLU A 58 0.56 -2.77 6.05
C GLU A 58 0.33 -3.02 7.55
N LEU A 59 0.28 -1.97 8.38
CA LEU A 59 0.03 -2.12 9.82
C LEU A 59 -1.43 -2.36 10.21
N ASN A 60 -2.37 -2.07 9.30
CA ASN A 60 -3.78 -1.99 9.67
C ASN A 60 -4.70 -2.88 8.85
N PHE A 61 -4.26 -3.31 7.67
CA PHE A 61 -5.03 -4.10 6.75
C PHE A 61 -4.24 -5.32 6.30
N SER A 62 -4.94 -6.41 6.07
CA SER A 62 -4.38 -7.71 5.70
C SER A 62 -5.10 -8.32 4.50
N GLU A 63 -4.68 -9.51 4.11
CA GLU A 63 -5.40 -10.31 3.13
C GLU A 63 -6.89 -10.44 3.51
N GLY A 64 -7.76 -10.36 2.50
CA GLY A 64 -9.20 -10.48 2.68
C GLY A 64 -9.90 -9.20 3.17
N ASP A 65 -9.15 -8.15 3.52
CA ASP A 65 -9.71 -6.79 3.64
C ASP A 65 -10.12 -6.25 2.28
N TRP A 66 -10.92 -5.18 2.27
CA TRP A 66 -11.51 -4.67 1.04
C TRP A 66 -10.80 -3.41 0.54
N HIS A 67 -10.39 -3.43 -0.72
CA HIS A 67 -10.26 -2.24 -1.55
C HIS A 67 -11.56 -2.03 -2.33
N ILE A 68 -12.22 -0.90 -2.07
CA ILE A 68 -13.54 -0.59 -2.61
C ILE A 68 -13.41 0.63 -3.52
N VAL A 69 -13.95 0.54 -4.72
CA VAL A 69 -14.12 1.68 -5.61
C VAL A 69 -15.59 2.07 -5.63
N LEU A 70 -15.90 3.22 -5.05
CA LEU A 70 -17.23 3.82 -5.07
C LEU A 70 -17.33 4.74 -6.28
N THR A 71 -18.31 4.47 -7.14
CA THR A 71 -18.59 5.26 -8.33
C THR A 71 -19.99 5.85 -8.26
N CYS A 72 -20.18 6.97 -8.95
CA CYS A 72 -21.51 7.54 -9.18
C CYS A 72 -22.04 7.18 -10.58
N ALA A 73 -23.35 6.99 -10.69
CA ALA A 73 -24.06 6.99 -11.95
C ALA A 73 -23.80 8.30 -12.72
N LYS A 74 -23.92 8.27 -14.05
CA LYS A 74 -23.50 9.38 -14.94
C LYS A 74 -24.25 10.68 -14.64
N ASP A 75 -25.52 10.55 -14.29
CA ASP A 75 -26.48 11.58 -13.92
C ASP A 75 -26.34 12.08 -12.47
N GLU A 76 -25.74 11.28 -11.58
CA GLU A 76 -25.55 11.61 -10.16
C GLU A 76 -24.10 12.01 -9.80
N ARG A 77 -23.29 12.35 -10.82
CA ARG A 77 -21.90 12.74 -10.60
C ARG A 77 -21.82 14.05 -9.83
N PRO A 78 -21.18 14.09 -8.66
CA PRO A 78 -21.01 15.34 -7.94
C PRO A 78 -19.99 16.23 -8.62
N ASP A 79 -20.13 17.53 -8.39
CA ASP A 79 -19.06 18.47 -8.59
C ASP A 79 -17.91 18.27 -7.57
N LYS A 80 -16.81 18.99 -7.77
CA LYS A 80 -15.63 18.88 -6.91
C LYS A 80 -15.88 19.32 -5.46
N GLU A 81 -16.84 20.22 -5.24
CA GLU A 81 -17.11 20.80 -3.92
C GLU A 81 -18.01 19.89 -3.07
N THR A 82 -18.94 19.18 -3.72
CA THR A 82 -19.89 18.26 -3.10
C THR A 82 -19.33 16.85 -2.90
N ALA A 83 -18.37 16.42 -3.73
CA ALA A 83 -17.76 15.09 -3.62
C ALA A 83 -17.19 14.76 -2.20
N PRO A 84 -16.47 15.68 -1.52
CA PRO A 84 -16.01 15.46 -0.15
C PRO A 84 -17.15 15.32 0.88
N LYS A 85 -18.29 15.97 0.67
CA LYS A 85 -19.44 15.89 1.58
C LYS A 85 -20.12 14.52 1.48
N ILE A 86 -20.36 14.06 0.26
CA ILE A 86 -20.99 12.75 -0.01
C ILE A 86 -20.21 11.61 0.64
N ILE A 87 -18.88 11.59 0.46
CA ILE A 87 -18.07 10.50 1.00
C ILE A 87 -17.98 10.54 2.53
N ARG A 88 -18.04 11.72 3.16
CA ARG A 88 -18.09 11.86 4.62
C ARG A 88 -19.40 11.33 5.18
N GLU A 89 -20.53 11.67 4.56
CA GLU A 89 -21.84 11.17 4.96
C GLU A 89 -21.93 9.65 4.84
N PHE A 90 -21.48 9.08 3.71
CA PHE A 90 -21.39 7.63 3.53
C PHE A 90 -20.52 6.97 4.63
N ARG A 91 -19.32 7.51 4.86
CA ARG A 91 -18.41 7.02 5.89
C ARG A 91 -19.05 7.06 7.28
N ASP A 92 -19.76 8.12 7.63
CA ASP A 92 -20.36 8.26 8.95
C ASP A 92 -21.50 7.27 9.14
N LYS A 93 -22.36 7.06 8.13
CA LYS A 93 -23.37 5.98 8.13
C LYS A 93 -22.73 4.60 8.25
N LEU A 94 -21.63 4.34 7.53
CA LEU A 94 -20.91 3.07 7.63
C LEU A 94 -20.31 2.86 9.01
N ARG A 95 -19.76 3.91 9.63
CA ARG A 95 -19.24 3.86 11.00
C ARG A 95 -20.35 3.54 12.01
N GLU A 96 -21.52 4.16 11.87
CA GLU A 96 -22.67 3.87 12.71
C GLU A 96 -23.15 2.42 12.56
N ALA A 97 -23.22 1.92 11.32
CA ALA A 97 -23.56 0.53 11.06
C ALA A 97 -22.55 -0.45 11.70
N TYR A 98 -21.24 -0.19 11.57
CA TYR A 98 -20.20 -0.96 12.27
C TYR A 98 -20.39 -0.93 13.79
N LYS A 99 -20.69 0.24 14.36
CA LYS A 99 -20.88 0.40 15.80
C LYS A 99 -22.07 -0.41 16.32
N LYS A 100 -23.17 -0.52 15.54
CA LYS A 100 -24.34 -1.35 15.89
C LYS A 100 -23.98 -2.84 16.04
N GLU A 101 -23.02 -3.31 15.25
CA GLU A 101 -22.50 -4.68 15.31
C GLU A 101 -21.34 -4.85 16.32
N GLY A 102 -20.99 -3.80 17.08
CA GLY A 102 -19.85 -3.81 18.01
C GLY A 102 -18.48 -3.73 17.33
N TRP A 103 -18.42 -3.47 16.03
CA TRP A 103 -17.18 -3.40 15.26
C TRP A 103 -16.56 -2.01 15.25
N LYS A 104 -15.23 -1.94 15.11
CA LYS A 104 -14.49 -0.70 14.89
C LYS A 104 -14.11 -0.56 13.42
N LEU A 105 -14.65 0.46 12.76
CA LEU A 105 -14.31 0.77 11.37
C LEU A 105 -12.88 1.34 11.29
N LYS A 106 -12.04 0.71 10.46
CA LYS A 106 -10.76 1.22 10.00
C LYS A 106 -10.87 1.53 8.51
N TYR A 107 -10.42 2.69 8.07
CA TYR A 107 -10.46 3.03 6.65
C TYR A 107 -9.34 3.97 6.20
N ILE A 108 -9.03 3.95 4.91
CA ILE A 108 -8.30 4.99 4.20
C ILE A 108 -9.08 5.31 2.92
N ILE A 109 -9.50 6.57 2.76
CA ILE A 109 -10.30 7.01 1.61
C ILE A 109 -9.50 8.03 0.78
N THR A 110 -9.42 7.84 -0.54
CA THR A 110 -8.97 8.88 -1.48
C THR A 110 -10.04 9.15 -2.53
N CYS A 111 -9.98 10.33 -3.15
CA CYS A 111 -10.88 10.76 -4.20
C CYS A 111 -10.06 11.01 -5.47
N GLU A 112 -10.42 10.33 -6.54
CA GLU A 112 -9.87 10.49 -7.87
C GLU A 112 -10.93 11.14 -8.78
N THR A 113 -10.49 12.01 -9.68
CA THR A 113 -11.34 12.55 -10.75
C THR A 113 -10.74 12.12 -12.08
N GLY A 114 -11.41 11.19 -12.75
CA GLY A 114 -11.00 10.71 -14.07
C GLY A 114 -11.04 11.83 -15.11
N SER A 115 -10.35 11.61 -16.24
CA SER A 115 -10.22 12.58 -17.33
C SER A 115 -11.55 13.10 -17.89
N ARG A 116 -12.63 12.31 -17.79
CA ARG A 116 -13.99 12.64 -18.22
C ARG A 116 -14.89 13.18 -17.08
N GLY A 117 -14.30 13.62 -15.97
CA GLY A 117 -15.02 14.16 -14.81
C GLY A 117 -15.73 13.13 -13.93
N ALA A 118 -15.46 11.84 -14.13
CA ALA A 118 -16.00 10.80 -13.25
C ALA A 118 -15.26 10.81 -11.90
N VAL A 119 -16.00 10.92 -10.80
CA VAL A 119 -15.44 10.87 -9.45
C VAL A 119 -15.44 9.44 -8.94
N HIS A 120 -14.27 8.93 -8.59
CA HIS A 120 -14.09 7.62 -7.97
C HIS A 120 -13.55 7.81 -6.55
N TRP A 121 -14.18 7.20 -5.55
CA TRP A 121 -13.59 7.12 -4.22
C TRP A 121 -13.00 5.74 -4.01
N HIS A 122 -11.68 5.68 -3.81
CA HIS A 122 -11.02 4.45 -3.38
C HIS A 122 -11.03 4.41 -1.86
N MET A 123 -11.56 3.33 -1.30
CA MET A 123 -11.64 3.09 0.13
C MET A 123 -10.98 1.76 0.46
N ILE A 124 -9.91 1.79 1.24
CA ILE A 124 -9.38 0.59 1.90
C ILE A 124 -10.10 0.47 3.24
N THR A 125 -10.64 -0.70 3.58
CA THR A 125 -11.39 -0.92 4.82
C THR A 125 -11.25 -2.33 5.36
N ASN A 126 -11.30 -2.48 6.68
CA ASN A 126 -11.27 -3.79 7.32
C ASN A 126 -12.56 -4.57 7.04
N ASN A 127 -12.42 -5.86 6.73
CA ASN A 127 -13.50 -6.78 6.42
C ASN A 127 -14.00 -7.49 7.68
N MET A 128 -15.16 -7.05 8.17
CA MET A 128 -15.86 -7.63 9.31
C MET A 128 -17.09 -8.39 8.83
N HIS A 129 -17.39 -9.52 9.45
CA HIS A 129 -18.58 -10.30 9.16
C HIS A 129 -19.10 -11.05 10.39
N ASN A 130 -20.39 -11.32 10.39
CA ASN A 130 -21.08 -12.23 11.29
C ASN A 130 -22.22 -12.92 10.51
N ASP A 131 -23.04 -13.73 11.18
CA ASP A 131 -24.12 -14.48 10.54
C ASP A 131 -25.18 -13.59 9.85
N ARG A 132 -25.33 -12.34 10.31
CA ARG A 132 -26.37 -11.41 9.85
C ARG A 132 -25.87 -10.52 8.72
N THR A 133 -24.68 -9.96 8.88
CA THR A 133 -24.14 -8.92 8.01
C THR A 133 -22.65 -9.04 7.78
N SER A 134 -22.16 -8.28 6.80
CA SER A 134 -20.74 -8.16 6.49
C SER A 134 -20.43 -6.75 6.00
N THR A 135 -19.17 -6.36 6.02
CA THR A 135 -18.70 -5.10 5.44
C THR A 135 -19.23 -4.89 4.03
N ALA A 136 -19.15 -5.92 3.18
CA ALA A 136 -19.64 -5.84 1.81
C ALA A 136 -21.16 -5.62 1.74
N LYS A 137 -21.96 -6.30 2.59
CA LYS A 137 -23.41 -6.08 2.69
C LYS A 137 -23.73 -4.66 3.15
N LEU A 138 -23.05 -4.17 4.19
CA LEU A 138 -23.24 -2.81 4.72
C LEU A 138 -22.92 -1.75 3.66
N VAL A 139 -21.78 -1.87 2.98
CA VAL A 139 -21.38 -0.92 1.93
C VAL A 139 -22.39 -0.92 0.78
N LYS A 140 -22.81 -2.09 0.29
CA LYS A 140 -23.81 -2.20 -0.79
C LYS A 140 -25.16 -1.61 -0.40
N GLY A 141 -25.59 -1.79 0.86
CA GLY A 141 -26.86 -1.23 1.35
C GLY A 141 -26.82 0.28 1.59
N LEU A 142 -25.64 0.84 1.90
CA LEU A 142 -25.49 2.27 2.22
C LEU A 142 -25.12 3.14 1.02
N TRP A 143 -24.47 2.58 0.00
CA TRP A 143 -24.10 3.32 -1.20
C TRP A 143 -25.22 3.31 -2.23
N THR A 144 -25.95 4.42 -2.35
CA THR A 144 -27.13 4.53 -3.23
C THR A 144 -26.84 5.20 -4.57
N ARG A 145 -25.66 5.79 -4.76
CA ARG A 145 -25.34 6.65 -5.91
C ARG A 145 -24.77 5.93 -7.13
N GLY A 146 -24.61 4.61 -7.04
CA GLY A 146 -23.95 3.81 -8.06
C GLY A 146 -23.61 2.42 -7.54
N ARG A 147 -22.72 1.72 -8.24
CA ARG A 147 -22.32 0.36 -7.86
C ARG A 147 -20.93 0.37 -7.22
N PRO A 148 -20.78 -0.09 -5.97
CA PRO A 148 -19.47 -0.30 -5.36
C PRO A 148 -18.79 -1.52 -6.00
N TYR A 149 -17.54 -1.35 -6.43
CA TYR A 149 -16.68 -2.44 -6.86
C TYR A 149 -15.76 -2.86 -5.71
N PHE A 150 -15.59 -4.16 -5.50
CA PHE A 150 -14.81 -4.72 -4.41
C PHE A 150 -13.67 -5.57 -4.98
N SER A 151 -12.46 -5.26 -4.54
CA SER A 151 -11.27 -6.09 -4.74
C SER A 151 -10.78 -6.54 -3.37
N PRO A 152 -10.59 -7.85 -3.14
CA PRO A 152 -9.91 -8.31 -1.94
C PRO A 152 -8.46 -7.81 -1.97
N MET A 153 -7.91 -7.49 -0.80
CA MET A 153 -6.49 -7.18 -0.66
C MET A 153 -5.67 -8.47 -0.73
N ASP A 154 -4.58 -8.43 -1.50
CA ASP A 154 -3.76 -9.61 -1.79
C ASP A 154 -2.91 -10.06 -0.58
N ALA A 155 -2.72 -11.38 -0.46
CA ALA A 155 -1.84 -12.05 0.50
C ALA A 155 -0.40 -11.52 0.52
N GLY A 156 0.09 -11.11 -0.66
CA GLY A 156 1.49 -10.74 -0.88
C GLY A 156 1.94 -9.50 -0.11
N GLY A 157 1.02 -8.70 0.43
CA GLY A 157 1.32 -7.59 1.34
C GLY A 157 2.14 -6.44 0.73
N ASP A 158 2.50 -6.50 -0.55
CA ASP A 158 3.18 -5.41 -1.25
C ASP A 158 2.19 -4.35 -1.75
N TYR A 159 1.61 -3.63 -0.78
CA TYR A 159 0.71 -2.51 -1.05
C TYR A 159 1.44 -1.27 -1.61
N LYS A 160 2.70 -1.40 -2.03
CA LYS A 160 3.44 -0.33 -2.68
C LYS A 160 2.72 0.14 -3.94
N ALA A 161 2.25 -0.76 -4.80
CA ALA A 161 1.53 -0.38 -6.02
C ALA A 161 0.25 0.41 -5.69
N LEU A 162 -0.51 -0.05 -4.68
CA LEU A 162 -1.72 0.62 -4.21
C LEU A 162 -1.43 2.00 -3.58
N ALA A 163 -0.41 2.10 -2.74
CA ALA A 163 0.01 3.36 -2.14
C ALA A 163 0.55 4.35 -3.18
N GLU A 164 1.33 3.86 -4.15
CA GLU A 164 1.82 4.65 -5.28
C GLU A 164 0.66 5.17 -6.12
N TYR A 165 -0.31 4.33 -6.46
CA TYR A 165 -1.51 4.73 -7.20
C TYR A 165 -2.25 5.88 -6.48
N ILE A 166 -2.57 5.69 -5.20
CA ILE A 166 -3.30 6.68 -4.39
C ILE A 166 -2.56 8.03 -4.32
N VAL A 167 -1.24 8.01 -4.17
CA VAL A 167 -0.44 9.24 -4.03
C VAL A 167 -0.14 9.90 -5.39
N LYS A 168 0.10 9.12 -6.45
CA LYS A 168 0.33 9.64 -7.81
C LYS A 168 -0.87 10.41 -8.33
N GLU A 169 -2.09 9.90 -8.12
CA GLU A 169 -3.31 10.63 -8.47
C GLU A 169 -3.42 11.98 -7.75
N THR A 170 -2.93 12.04 -6.51
CA THR A 170 -2.88 13.32 -5.78
C THR A 170 -1.84 14.28 -6.35
N ALA A 171 -0.69 13.78 -6.78
CA ALA A 171 0.36 14.62 -7.39
C ALA A 171 -0.15 15.30 -8.66
N ASN A 172 -0.80 14.53 -9.53
CA ASN A 172 -1.42 15.02 -10.77
C ASN A 172 -2.47 16.10 -10.49
N ARG A 173 -3.25 15.95 -9.41
CA ARG A 173 -4.25 16.94 -9.01
C ARG A 173 -3.63 18.25 -8.53
N ILE A 174 -2.58 18.18 -7.69
CA ILE A 174 -1.87 19.36 -7.19
C ILE A 174 -1.27 20.17 -8.35
N GLU A 175 -0.67 19.49 -9.32
CA GLU A 175 -0.07 20.11 -10.51
C GLU A 175 -1.12 20.82 -11.38
N LYS A 176 -2.29 20.19 -11.59
CA LYS A 176 -3.37 20.77 -12.42
C LYS A 176 -4.12 21.92 -11.75
N GLU A 177 -4.30 21.87 -10.43
CA GLU A 177 -5.18 22.79 -9.72
C GLU A 177 -4.44 23.93 -9.00
N ASN A 178 -3.10 23.91 -8.97
CA ASN A 178 -2.24 24.88 -8.27
C ASN A 178 -2.70 25.15 -6.82
N THR A 179 -3.34 24.17 -6.19
CA THR A 179 -3.84 24.26 -4.82
C THR A 179 -2.86 23.59 -3.87
N MET A 180 -2.41 24.34 -2.86
CA MET A 180 -1.49 23.86 -1.83
C MET A 180 -2.18 23.03 -0.72
N GLU A 181 -3.46 22.68 -0.86
CA GLU A 181 -4.25 22.20 0.27
C GLU A 181 -4.46 20.68 0.36
N LYS A 182 -4.04 20.15 1.53
CA LYS A 182 -4.76 19.23 2.43
C LYS A 182 -5.11 17.83 1.91
N LEU A 183 -4.34 16.87 2.44
CA LEU A 183 -4.62 15.42 2.58
C LEU A 183 -5.07 14.70 1.29
N SER A 184 -4.07 14.08 0.63
CA SER A 184 -4.17 13.06 -0.43
C SER A 184 -5.16 11.92 -0.14
N TYR A 185 -5.37 11.62 1.15
CA TYR A 185 -6.25 10.57 1.63
C TYR A 185 -6.74 10.93 3.04
N MET A 186 -7.90 10.41 3.39
CA MET A 186 -8.56 10.55 4.68
C MET A 186 -8.48 9.20 5.42
N PRO A 187 -7.52 9.03 6.34
CA PRO A 187 -7.43 7.83 7.17
C PRO A 187 -8.37 7.94 8.38
N SER A 188 -8.80 6.80 8.92
CA SER A 188 -9.45 6.75 10.23
C SER A 188 -8.46 7.07 11.35
N ARG A 189 -8.95 7.61 12.47
CA ARG A 189 -8.09 8.05 13.59
C ARG A 189 -7.56 6.90 14.44
N ASN A 190 -8.22 5.73 14.37
CA ASN A 190 -7.90 4.50 15.11
C ASN A 190 -6.92 3.58 14.37
N LEU A 191 -6.26 4.05 13.31
CA LEU A 191 -5.21 3.28 12.64
C LEU A 191 -3.93 3.28 13.48
N ILE A 192 -3.30 2.11 13.60
CA ILE A 192 -1.99 1.93 14.20
C ILE A 192 -0.98 2.69 13.35
N ARG A 193 -0.19 3.56 13.99
CA ARG A 193 0.84 4.37 13.32
C ARG A 193 2.19 3.65 13.43
N PRO A 194 3.04 3.74 12.40
CA PRO A 194 4.37 3.16 12.46
C PRO A 194 5.21 3.83 13.54
N GLU A 195 5.86 3.03 14.38
CA GLU A 195 6.82 3.51 15.37
C GLU A 195 8.19 3.67 14.72
N ILE A 196 8.72 4.90 14.74
CA ILE A 196 10.05 5.22 14.20
C ILE A 196 11.02 5.46 15.35
N LYS A 197 11.97 4.56 15.52
CA LYS A 197 13.07 4.69 16.49
C LYS A 197 14.26 5.32 15.79
N LYS A 198 14.84 6.37 16.38
CA LYS A 198 16.01 7.07 15.85
C LYS A 198 17.17 6.94 16.83
N GLN A 199 18.31 6.51 16.34
CA GLN A 199 19.53 6.32 17.13
C GLN A 199 20.74 6.94 16.41
N GLU A 200 21.62 7.56 17.18
CA GLU A 200 22.95 7.96 16.70
C GLU A 200 23.94 6.81 16.90
N VAL A 201 24.59 6.38 15.81
CA VAL A 201 25.52 5.27 15.84
C VAL A 201 26.93 5.78 15.57
N ARG A 202 27.83 5.49 16.52
CA ARG A 202 29.26 5.63 16.35
C ARG A 202 29.77 4.38 15.64
N ALA A 203 30.31 4.56 14.44
CA ALA A 203 30.93 3.50 13.67
C ALA A 203 32.23 4.01 13.07
N SER A 204 33.24 3.16 13.03
CA SER A 204 34.55 3.46 12.43
C SER A 204 34.48 3.54 10.91
N ARG A 205 33.55 2.81 10.27
CA ARG A 205 33.36 2.80 8.82
C ARG A 205 31.90 2.62 8.41
N TRP A 206 31.57 3.10 7.21
CA TRP A 206 30.28 2.84 6.56
C TRP A 206 30.27 1.45 5.91
N ARG A 207 29.28 0.62 6.24
CA ARG A 207 29.14 -0.73 5.66
C ARG A 207 28.07 -0.72 4.56
N ARG A 208 28.47 -1.00 3.32
CA ARG A 208 27.54 -1.11 2.16
C ARG A 208 26.68 -2.37 2.22
N GLU A 209 27.22 -3.45 2.77
CA GLU A 209 26.48 -4.68 3.03
C GLU A 209 25.89 -4.61 4.45
N PRO A 210 24.54 -4.61 4.57
CA PRO A 210 23.91 -4.64 5.88
C PRO A 210 24.08 -6.03 6.52
N LYS A 211 24.26 -6.03 7.84
CA LYS A 211 24.18 -7.24 8.67
C LYS A 211 22.89 -7.18 9.48
N ALA A 212 22.08 -8.24 9.41
CA ALA A 212 20.92 -8.40 10.27
C ALA A 212 21.35 -8.83 11.69
N PRO A 213 20.63 -8.40 12.75
CA PRO A 213 20.80 -8.95 14.09
C PRO A 213 20.31 -10.41 14.14
N ASP A 214 20.70 -11.13 15.19
CA ASP A 214 20.28 -12.52 15.40
C ASP A 214 18.74 -12.63 15.40
N GLY A 215 18.23 -13.70 14.79
CA GLY A 215 16.79 -13.90 14.58
C GLY A 215 16.19 -13.08 13.42
N TYR A 216 17.01 -12.41 12.61
CA TYR A 216 16.57 -11.70 11.40
C TYR A 216 17.48 -12.00 10.21
N TYR A 217 16.93 -11.85 9.00
CA TYR A 217 17.72 -11.82 7.76
C TYR A 217 17.47 -10.53 6.98
N VAL A 218 18.45 -10.12 6.18
CA VAL A 218 18.29 -8.99 5.25
C VAL A 218 17.52 -9.47 4.03
N VAL A 219 16.46 -8.76 3.65
CA VAL A 219 15.77 -9.01 2.37
C VAL A 219 16.67 -8.48 1.25
N PRO A 220 17.29 -9.33 0.41
CA PRO A 220 18.35 -8.89 -0.51
C PRO A 220 17.89 -7.80 -1.48
N ASP A 221 16.70 -7.96 -2.06
CA ASP A 221 16.13 -7.03 -3.05
C ASP A 221 15.70 -5.67 -2.45
N SER A 222 15.74 -5.54 -1.13
CA SER A 222 15.40 -4.28 -0.43
C SER A 222 16.60 -3.35 -0.25
N VAL A 223 17.83 -3.83 -0.49
CA VAL A 223 19.06 -3.08 -0.17
C VAL A 223 19.31 -2.00 -1.21
N VAL A 224 19.15 -0.75 -0.78
CA VAL A 224 19.46 0.45 -1.57
C VAL A 224 20.64 1.16 -0.92
N ASN A 225 21.73 1.31 -1.67
CA ASN A 225 22.86 2.14 -1.30
C ASN A 225 22.95 3.31 -2.28
N GLY A 226 23.11 4.52 -1.78
CA GLY A 226 23.26 5.69 -2.64
C GLY A 226 24.07 6.80 -1.98
N VAL A 227 24.29 7.88 -2.73
CA VAL A 227 24.96 9.09 -2.25
C VAL A 227 23.96 10.24 -2.31
N ASN A 228 23.84 10.98 -1.22
CA ASN A 228 22.98 12.14 -1.18
C ASN A 228 23.61 13.26 -2.00
N LYS A 229 22.96 13.62 -3.12
CA LYS A 229 23.46 14.63 -4.06
C LYS A 229 23.72 16.02 -3.47
N PHE A 230 23.10 16.36 -2.34
CA PHE A 230 23.26 17.67 -1.70
C PHE A 230 24.34 17.67 -0.62
N THR A 231 24.62 16.52 -0.01
CA THR A 231 25.56 16.42 1.11
C THR A 231 26.80 15.61 0.79
N GLY A 232 26.87 14.94 -0.37
CA GLY A 232 27.96 14.05 -0.76
C GLY A 232 28.09 12.77 0.10
N PHE A 233 27.27 12.62 1.15
CA PHE A 233 27.35 11.52 2.09
C PHE A 233 26.54 10.31 1.64
N PRO A 234 27.00 9.08 1.95
CA PRO A 234 26.25 7.88 1.63
C PRO A 234 24.99 7.76 2.50
N TYR A 235 23.97 7.15 1.91
CA TYR A 235 22.76 6.69 2.60
C TYR A 235 22.49 5.24 2.23
N GLN A 236 21.78 4.54 3.11
CA GLN A 236 21.44 3.14 2.93
C GLN A 236 20.02 2.88 3.45
N HIS A 237 19.19 2.23 2.65
CA HIS A 237 17.89 1.70 3.04
C HIS A 237 17.88 0.19 2.85
N TYR A 238 17.30 -0.56 3.78
CA TYR A 238 17.10 -1.99 3.64
C TYR A 238 16.04 -2.46 4.62
N THR A 239 15.44 -3.60 4.32
CA THR A 239 14.47 -4.28 5.16
C THR A 239 15.13 -5.52 5.76
N ILE A 240 14.93 -5.73 7.04
CA ILE A 240 15.19 -7.01 7.70
C ILE A 240 13.85 -7.65 8.06
N ARG A 241 13.76 -8.98 7.96
CA ARG A 241 12.58 -9.75 8.34
C ARG A 241 12.97 -10.78 9.38
N ARG A 242 12.07 -11.04 10.33
CA ARG A 242 12.30 -12.04 11.37
C ARG A 242 12.47 -13.42 10.71
N LEU A 243 13.45 -14.18 11.18
CA LEU A 243 13.55 -15.61 10.85
C LEU A 243 12.36 -16.29 11.52
N GLU A 244 11.54 -17.01 10.76
CA GLU A 244 10.50 -17.85 11.33
C GLU A 244 11.19 -18.97 12.12
N ASN A 245 11.06 -18.96 13.44
CA ASN A 245 11.35 -20.13 14.25
C ASN A 245 10.34 -21.19 13.81
N GLY A 246 10.80 -22.39 13.41
CA GLY A 246 9.98 -23.42 12.76
C GLY A 246 8.54 -23.53 13.27
N GLU A 247 7.62 -23.57 12.29
CA GLU A 247 6.14 -23.65 12.34
C GLU A 247 5.42 -22.37 11.89
N CYS A 248 5.46 -22.15 10.58
CA CYS A 248 4.33 -21.61 9.82
C CYS A 248 4.23 -22.45 8.54
N GLU A 249 3.13 -23.18 8.39
CA GLU A 249 2.80 -23.90 7.16
C GLU A 249 2.85 -22.92 5.98
N HIS A 250 3.79 -23.16 5.07
CA HIS A 250 3.91 -22.45 3.82
C HIS A 250 2.66 -22.70 2.96
N LEU A 251 1.83 -21.69 2.73
CA LEU A 251 1.07 -21.65 1.48
C LEU A 251 2.06 -21.31 0.36
N HIS A 252 2.51 -22.39 -0.27
CA HIS A 252 3.61 -22.43 -1.21
C HIS A 252 3.38 -21.61 -2.48
N ARG A 253 4.48 -20.96 -2.85
CA ARG A 253 4.92 -20.54 -4.17
C ARG A 253 4.94 -21.73 -5.16
N ASN A 254 4.58 -21.43 -6.41
CA ASN A 254 4.77 -22.17 -7.68
C ASN A 254 3.60 -23.06 -8.17
N ASN A 255 3.03 -22.65 -9.31
CA ASN A 255 2.66 -23.60 -10.36
C ASN A 255 3.01 -23.00 -11.74
N SER A 256 4.21 -23.31 -12.22
CA SER A 256 4.53 -23.31 -13.64
C SER A 256 5.30 -24.60 -13.93
N LYS A 257 4.56 -25.70 -14.10
CA LYS A 257 5.03 -26.86 -14.86
C LYS A 257 4.56 -26.68 -16.30
N GLY A 258 5.51 -26.57 -17.21
CA GLY A 258 5.28 -26.87 -18.61
C GLY A 258 4.85 -28.33 -18.74
N THR A 259 3.81 -28.54 -19.54
CA THR A 259 3.38 -29.86 -20.00
C THR A 259 3.87 -30.02 -21.43
N GLU A 260 4.95 -30.78 -21.60
CA GLU A 260 5.24 -31.50 -22.83
C GLU A 260 5.29 -33.00 -22.51
N GLY A 261 4.53 -33.79 -23.28
CA GLY A 261 4.80 -35.19 -23.57
C GLY A 261 4.32 -36.23 -22.56
N ALA A 262 3.11 -36.76 -22.77
CA ALA A 262 2.83 -38.21 -22.67
C ALA A 262 1.44 -38.51 -23.24
N ASP A 263 1.43 -38.95 -24.50
CA ASP A 263 0.31 -39.64 -25.14
C ASP A 263 -0.04 -40.91 -24.35
N GLY A 264 -1.33 -41.11 -24.09
CA GLY A 264 -1.84 -42.23 -23.29
C GLY A 264 -3.35 -42.38 -23.45
N GLY A 265 -3.73 -42.95 -24.60
CA GLY A 265 -5.04 -43.45 -25.04
C GLY A 265 -6.25 -43.40 -24.09
N ILE A 266 -7.33 -42.78 -24.58
CA ILE A 266 -8.70 -42.93 -24.06
C ILE A 266 -9.38 -44.08 -24.82
N PRO A 267 -10.03 -45.04 -24.15
CA PRO A 267 -10.83 -46.07 -24.81
C PRO A 267 -12.20 -45.51 -25.21
N VAL A 268 -12.55 -45.76 -26.48
CA VAL A 268 -13.83 -45.42 -27.11
C VAL A 268 -14.91 -46.37 -26.59
N HIS A 269 -15.92 -45.83 -25.89
CA HIS A 269 -17.21 -46.48 -25.75
C HIS A 269 -18.19 -45.86 -26.75
N SER A 270 -18.44 -46.58 -27.84
CA SER A 270 -19.47 -46.30 -28.83
C SER A 270 -20.85 -46.58 -28.22
N ARG A 271 -21.70 -45.55 -28.20
CA ARG A 271 -23.16 -45.73 -28.10
C ARG A 271 -23.73 -45.79 -29.52
N VAL A 272 -24.45 -46.87 -29.73
CA VAL A 272 -25.27 -47.20 -30.88
C VAL A 272 -26.46 -46.25 -30.92
N ASP A 273 -26.68 -45.59 -32.05
CA ASP A 273 -28.02 -45.11 -32.44
C ASP A 273 -28.38 -45.74 -33.80
N LYS A 274 -29.56 -46.36 -33.82
CA LYS A 274 -30.23 -46.91 -35.00
C LYS A 274 -31.14 -45.85 -35.61
N GLY A 275 -31.20 -45.84 -36.94
CA GLY A 275 -32.22 -45.15 -37.76
C GLY A 275 -31.55 -44.46 -38.95
N ALA A 276 -31.91 -44.65 -40.21
CA ALA A 276 -33.03 -45.35 -40.82
C ALA A 276 -32.62 -45.84 -42.23
N GLU A 277 -33.30 -46.88 -42.68
CA GLU A 277 -33.27 -47.43 -44.04
C GLU A 277 -33.80 -46.42 -45.05
N ASP A 278 -33.18 -46.38 -46.23
CA ASP A 278 -33.86 -46.18 -47.52
C ASP A 278 -32.99 -46.80 -48.62
N SER A 279 -33.62 -47.69 -49.39
CA SER A 279 -33.15 -48.40 -50.62
C SER A 279 -32.41 -49.74 -50.46
#